data_AF-A0A1Z4N481-F1
#
_entry.id   AF-A0A1Z4N481-F1
#
_cell.length_a   1.000
_cell.length_b   1.000
_cell.length_c   1.000
_cell.angle_alpha   90.00
_cell.angle_beta   90.00
_cell.angle_gamma   90.00
#
_symmetry.space_group_name_H-M   'P 1'
#
loop_
_entity.id
_entity.type
_entity.pdbx_description
1 polymer ?
#
loop_
_entity_poly.entity_id
_entity_poly.type
_entity_poly.pdbx_seq_one_letter_code
_entity_poly.pdbx_strand_id
1 'polypeptide(L)'
;MTEEKEKVYLRTRVPKDVHRAFKKASVDEGRTMEEIAAELIQEWLDERSLDYSSVTTHHDVLAATHFLSMLAHGIRPSSSDIHEVAQATNIEEELLHLLCTKVFHDTSMT
;
A
#
# COMPACT_ATOMS: atom_id res chain seq x y z
N MET A 1 -11.88 13.10 -21.34
CA MET A 1 -10.40 13.11 -21.35
C MET A 1 -9.97 11.87 -20.62
N THR A 2 -9.43 10.89 -21.32
CA THR A 2 -9.01 9.62 -20.73
C THR A 2 -7.61 9.83 -20.17
N GLU A 3 -7.44 9.74 -18.86
CA GLU A 3 -6.13 9.75 -18.22
C GLU A 3 -5.36 8.51 -18.69
N GLU A 4 -4.38 8.70 -19.58
CA GLU A 4 -3.42 7.66 -19.92
C GLU A 4 -2.57 7.41 -18.66
N LYS A 5 -2.88 6.33 -17.96
CA LYS A 5 -2.12 5.89 -16.78
C LYS A 5 -0.63 5.82 -17.12
N GLU A 6 0.20 6.42 -16.28
CA GLU A 6 1.65 6.47 -16.45
C GLU A 6 2.22 5.03 -16.57
N LYS A 7 2.73 4.68 -17.76
CA LYS A 7 3.31 3.36 -18.01
C LYS A 7 4.76 3.30 -17.54
N VAL A 8 5.06 2.40 -16.61
CA VAL A 8 6.44 2.10 -16.19
C VAL A 8 6.98 0.93 -17.00
N TYR A 9 8.10 1.13 -17.70
CA TYR A 9 8.74 0.08 -18.51
C TYR A 9 9.80 -0.68 -17.72
N LEU A 10 9.58 -1.98 -17.52
CA LEU A 10 10.57 -2.86 -16.91
C LEU A 10 11.35 -3.62 -17.99
N ARG A 11 12.69 -3.60 -17.93
CA ARG A 11 13.55 -4.35 -18.84
C ARG A 11 14.22 -5.49 -18.09
N THR A 12 13.98 -6.72 -18.53
CA THR A 12 14.62 -7.91 -17.97
C THR A 12 15.18 -8.80 -19.09
N ARG A 13 16.11 -9.69 -18.72
CA ARG A 13 16.66 -10.70 -19.64
C ARG A 13 15.90 -12.01 -19.43
N VAL A 14 15.39 -12.55 -20.52
CA VAL A 14 14.67 -13.83 -20.55
C VAL A 14 15.45 -14.80 -21.44
N PRO A 15 15.54 -16.10 -21.09
CA PRO A 15 16.09 -17.10 -21.99
C PRO A 15 15.45 -17.04 -23.39
N LYS A 16 16.27 -17.22 -24.42
CA LYS A 16 15.88 -16.97 -25.82
C LYS A 16 14.79 -17.93 -26.31
N ASP A 17 14.85 -19.17 -25.86
CA ASP A 17 13.87 -20.22 -26.06
C ASP A 17 12.51 -19.86 -25.44
N VAL A 18 12.50 -19.41 -24.19
CA VAL A 18 11.30 -18.94 -23.49
C VAL A 18 10.68 -17.75 -24.22
N HIS A 19 11.48 -16.75 -24.60
CA HIS A 19 10.99 -15.60 -25.37
C HIS A 19 10.37 -16.02 -26.72
N ARG A 20 10.97 -16.99 -27.41
CA ARG A 20 10.42 -17.51 -28.68
C ARG A 20 9.09 -18.22 -28.48
N ALA A 21 8.99 -19.08 -27.47
CA ALA A 21 7.76 -19.78 -27.14
C ALA A 21 6.65 -18.79 -26.75
N PHE A 22 6.96 -17.83 -25.89
CA PHE A 22 6.02 -16.81 -25.43
C PHE A 22 5.51 -15.93 -26.59
N LYS A 23 6.42 -15.46 -27.46
CA LYS A 23 6.04 -14.69 -28.65
C LYS A 23 5.15 -15.47 -29.61
N LYS A 24 5.38 -16.78 -29.76
CA LYS A 24 4.54 -17.61 -30.62
C LYS A 24 3.14 -17.74 -30.03
N ALA A 25 3.05 -18.11 -28.75
CA ALA A 25 1.76 -18.25 -28.05
C ALA A 25 0.95 -16.95 -28.07
N SER A 26 1.59 -15.79 -27.87
CA SER A 26 0.90 -14.50 -27.92
C SER A 26 0.27 -14.23 -29.29
N VAL A 27 0.98 -14.55 -30.37
CA VAL A 27 0.45 -14.42 -31.73
C VAL A 27 -0.68 -15.40 -31.99
N ASP A 28 -0.55 -16.65 -31.55
CA ASP A 28 -1.57 -17.69 -31.70
C ASP A 28 -2.89 -17.31 -30.98
N GLU A 29 -2.79 -16.57 -29.86
CA GLU A 29 -3.93 -16.03 -29.11
C GLU A 29 -4.44 -14.67 -29.60
N GLY A 30 -3.77 -14.04 -30.57
CA GLY A 30 -4.15 -12.72 -31.08
C GLY A 30 -3.90 -11.57 -30.09
N ARG A 31 -2.99 -11.75 -29.15
CA ARG A 31 -2.67 -10.79 -28.07
C ARG A 31 -1.21 -10.34 -28.13
N THR A 32 -0.92 -9.19 -27.54
CA THR A 32 0.46 -8.73 -27.38
C THR A 32 1.11 -9.39 -26.16
N MET A 33 2.44 -9.55 -26.21
CA MET A 33 3.19 -10.03 -25.05
C MET A 33 3.05 -9.11 -23.83
N GLU A 34 2.82 -7.80 -24.04
CA GLU A 34 2.59 -6.82 -22.96
C GLU A 34 1.29 -7.13 -22.23
N GLU A 35 0.19 -7.37 -22.96
CA GLU A 35 -1.12 -7.71 -22.37
C GLU A 35 -1.08 -9.00 -21.57
N ILE A 36 -0.44 -10.05 -22.12
CA ILE A 36 -0.34 -11.34 -21.44
C ILE A 36 0.58 -11.22 -20.22
N ALA A 37 1.71 -10.53 -20.33
CA ALA A 37 2.60 -10.34 -19.19
C ALA A 37 1.94 -9.55 -18.06
N ALA A 38 1.16 -8.50 -18.40
CA ALA A 38 0.42 -7.73 -17.42
C ALA A 38 -0.63 -8.58 -16.69
N GLU A 39 -1.38 -9.41 -17.42
CA GLU A 39 -2.34 -10.34 -16.84
C GLU A 39 -1.66 -11.36 -15.91
N LEU A 40 -0.60 -12.04 -16.38
CA LEU A 40 0.14 -13.01 -15.57
C LEU A 40 0.73 -12.40 -14.30
N ILE A 41 1.21 -11.15 -14.38
CA ILE A 41 1.68 -10.42 -13.19
C ILE A 41 0.51 -10.17 -12.24
N GLN A 42 -0.64 -9.69 -12.74
CA GLN A 42 -1.81 -9.44 -11.90
C GLN A 42 -2.33 -10.71 -11.24
N GLU A 43 -2.47 -11.81 -11.99
CA GLU A 43 -2.86 -13.12 -11.46
C GLU A 43 -1.90 -13.59 -10.37
N TRP A 44 -0.59 -13.47 -10.60
CA TRP A 44 0.43 -13.86 -9.63
C TRP A 44 0.32 -13.04 -8.32
N LEU A 45 -0.06 -11.76 -8.42
CA LEU A 45 -0.27 -10.87 -7.28
C LEU A 45 -1.57 -11.18 -6.54
N ASP A 46 -2.65 -11.41 -7.28
CA ASP A 46 -3.98 -11.74 -6.74
C ASP A 46 -3.94 -13.07 -5.97
N GLU A 47 -3.26 -14.08 -6.50
CA GLU A 47 -3.02 -15.37 -5.83
C GLU A 47 -2.31 -15.22 -4.47
N ARG A 48 -1.51 -14.16 -4.33
CA ARG A 48 -0.66 -13.93 -3.15
C ARG A 48 -1.27 -12.94 -2.18
N SER A 49 -2.51 -12.51 -2.42
CA SER A 49 -3.21 -11.51 -1.60
C SER A 49 -2.30 -10.35 -1.23
N LEU A 50 -1.46 -9.90 -2.18
CA LEU A 50 -0.76 -8.63 -2.03
C LEU A 50 -1.80 -7.56 -2.31
N ASP A 51 -2.63 -7.31 -1.31
CA ASP A 51 -3.53 -6.18 -1.29
C ASP A 51 -2.64 -4.93 -1.31
N TYR A 52 -2.38 -4.41 -2.52
CA TYR A 52 -1.54 -3.23 -2.73
C TYR A 52 -2.13 -1.97 -2.06
N SER A 53 -3.35 -2.06 -1.53
CA SER A 53 -3.91 -1.06 -0.61
C SER A 53 -3.15 -0.95 0.72
N SER A 54 -2.18 -1.84 0.98
CA SER A 54 -1.41 -1.89 2.24
C SER A 54 0.11 -1.85 2.07
N VAL A 55 0.65 -1.29 0.98
CA VAL A 55 2.09 -0.99 0.93
C VAL A 55 2.37 0.14 1.92
N THR A 56 2.67 -0.23 3.17
CA THR A 56 3.09 0.71 4.22
C THR A 56 4.34 1.41 3.74
N THR A 57 4.21 2.70 3.44
CA THR A 57 5.32 3.55 3.03
C THR A 57 6.20 3.88 4.25
N HIS A 58 7.42 4.34 4.01
CA HIS A 58 8.26 4.86 5.09
C HIS A 58 7.57 6.04 5.81
N HIS A 59 6.75 6.81 5.10
CA HIS A 59 5.97 7.89 5.68
C HIS A 59 4.92 7.35 6.66
N ASP A 60 4.23 6.26 6.31
CA ASP A 60 3.19 5.68 7.15
C ASP A 60 3.75 5.14 8.46
N VAL A 61 4.93 4.50 8.40
CA VAL A 61 5.65 4.04 9.59
C VAL A 61 6.04 5.23 10.48
N LEU A 62 6.51 6.34 9.89
CA LEU A 62 6.88 7.52 10.66
C LEU A 62 5.68 8.17 11.33
N ALA A 63 4.55 8.32 10.62
CA ALA A 63 3.32 8.87 11.18
C ALA A 63 2.81 8.03 12.37
N ALA A 64 2.78 6.71 12.22
CA ALA A 64 2.39 5.80 13.29
C ALA A 64 3.37 5.84 14.48
N THR A 65 4.68 5.86 14.21
CA THR A 65 5.72 5.92 15.24
C THR A 65 5.66 7.24 16.01
N HIS A 66 5.48 8.37 15.32
CA HIS A 66 5.34 9.68 15.93
C HIS A 66 4.10 9.73 16.84
N PHE A 67 2.96 9.26 16.35
CA PHE A 67 1.72 9.17 17.13
C PHE A 67 1.89 8.35 18.41
N LEU A 68 2.46 7.14 18.31
CA LEU A 68 2.74 6.29 19.48
C LEU A 68 3.75 6.93 20.45
N SER A 69 4.76 7.63 19.93
CA SER A 69 5.72 8.37 20.75
C SER A 69 5.04 9.47 21.56
N MET A 70 4.12 10.24 20.96
CA MET A 70 3.35 11.27 21.68
C MET A 70 2.57 10.65 22.85
N LEU A 71 1.86 9.54 22.61
CA LEU A 71 1.14 8.81 23.65
C LEU A 71 2.06 8.34 24.78
N ALA A 72 3.21 7.75 24.45
CA ALA A 72 4.18 7.24 25.43
C ALA A 72 4.78 8.35 26.32
N HIS A 73 4.91 9.57 25.79
CA HIS A 73 5.41 10.72 26.54
C HIS A 73 4.31 11.54 27.23
N GLY A 74 3.06 11.07 27.21
CA GLY A 74 1.94 11.80 27.80
C GLY A 74 1.56 13.08 27.04
N ILE A 75 1.97 13.21 25.78
CA ILE A 75 1.60 14.33 24.91
C ILE A 75 0.33 13.95 24.16
N ARG A 76 -0.73 14.74 24.33
CA ARG A 76 -2.00 14.50 23.65
C ARG A 76 -1.91 14.86 22.16
N PRO A 77 -2.13 13.90 21.23
CA PRO A 77 -2.17 14.19 19.80
C PRO A 77 -3.28 15.18 19.46
N SER A 78 -3.00 16.10 18.53
CA SER A 78 -4.01 17.00 17.97
C SER A 78 -4.93 16.26 16.99
N SER A 79 -6.06 16.88 16.62
CA SER A 79 -6.93 16.32 15.58
C SER A 79 -6.22 16.16 14.23
N SER A 80 -5.23 17.01 13.93
CA SER A 80 -4.40 16.88 12.72
C SER A 80 -3.51 15.64 12.78
N ASP A 81 -2.88 15.37 13.91
CA ASP A 81 -2.03 14.18 14.10
C ASP A 81 -2.85 12.88 14.00
N ILE A 82 -4.09 12.91 14.53
CA ILE A 82 -5.03 11.78 14.47
C ILE A 82 -5.50 11.53 13.03
N HIS A 83 -5.82 12.59 12.29
CA HIS A 83 -6.20 12.48 10.88
C HIS A 83 -5.06 11.91 10.03
N GLU A 84 -3.84 12.41 10.26
CA GLU A 84 -2.64 11.96 9.54
C GLU A 84 -2.36 10.47 9.76
N VAL A 85 -2.41 9.99 11.02
CA VAL A 85 -2.16 8.58 11.31
C VAL A 85 -3.33 7.68 10.87
N ALA A 86 -4.58 8.16 10.89
CA ALA A 86 -5.73 7.43 10.36
C ALA A 86 -5.58 7.15 8.86
N GLN A 87 -5.18 8.17 8.09
CA GLN A 87 -4.90 8.01 6.65
C GLN A 87 -3.70 7.09 6.41
N ALA A 88 -2.62 7.25 7.17
CA ALA A 88 -1.40 6.46 7.02
C ALA A 88 -1.59 4.97 7.36
N THR A 89 -2.43 4.65 8.35
CA THR A 89 -2.58 3.29 8.89
C THR A 89 -3.86 2.59 8.45
N ASN A 90 -4.74 3.30 7.73
CA ASN A 90 -6.08 2.84 7.36
C ASN A 90 -6.90 2.38 8.59
N ILE A 91 -6.75 3.10 9.71
CA ILE A 91 -7.51 2.90 10.94
C ILE A 91 -8.57 4.00 11.03
N GLU A 92 -9.79 3.64 11.43
CA GLU A 92 -10.87 4.61 11.65
C GLU A 92 -10.47 5.69 12.68
N GLU A 93 -10.64 6.96 12.33
CA GLU A 93 -10.33 8.09 13.22
C GLU A 93 -11.03 7.99 14.59
N GLU A 94 -12.26 7.46 14.62
CA GLU A 94 -13.03 7.28 15.85
C GLU A 94 -12.31 6.36 16.85
N LEU A 95 -11.64 5.30 16.37
CA LEU A 95 -10.87 4.39 17.22
C LEU A 95 -9.63 5.07 17.80
N LEU A 96 -8.98 5.92 17.02
CA LEU A 96 -7.81 6.69 17.46
C LEU A 96 -8.21 7.78 18.48
N HIS A 97 -9.36 8.42 18.27
CA HIS A 97 -9.96 9.33 19.25
C HIS A 97 -10.32 8.62 20.56
N LEU A 98 -10.89 7.42 20.47
CA LEU A 98 -11.21 6.60 21.63
C LEU A 98 -9.95 6.19 22.39
N LEU A 99 -8.89 5.78 21.69
CA LEU A 99 -7.59 5.46 22.28
C LEU A 99 -7.00 6.65 23.02
N CYS A 100 -6.91 7.83 22.38
CA CYS A 100 -6.45 9.06 23.02
C CYS A 100 -7.29 9.37 24.26
N THR A 101 -8.62 9.24 24.17
CA THR A 101 -9.49 9.46 25.32
C THR A 101 -9.15 8.50 26.45
N LYS A 102 -9.01 7.19 26.20
CA LYS A 102 -8.67 6.21 27.23
C LYS A 102 -7.31 6.47 27.88
N VAL A 103 -6.28 6.77 27.09
CA VAL A 103 -4.93 7.04 27.59
C VAL A 103 -4.90 8.28 28.48
N PHE A 104 -5.61 9.36 28.09
CA PHE A 104 -5.53 10.64 28.80
C PHE A 104 -6.61 10.84 29.88
N HIS A 105 -7.68 10.03 29.89
CA HIS A 105 -8.73 10.11 30.90
C HIS A 105 -8.33 9.44 32.23
N ASP A 106 -7.37 8.49 32.21
CA ASP A 106 -6.79 7.89 33.42
C ASP A 106 -5.71 8.76 34.09
N THR A 107 -5.10 9.71 33.38
CA THR A 107 -4.08 10.62 33.93
C THR A 107 -4.61 11.79 34.77
N SER A 108 -5.93 11.94 34.93
CA SER A 108 -6.53 13.01 35.74
C SER A 108 -6.89 12.59 37.18
N MET A 109 -6.48 11.40 37.63
CA MET A 109 -6.80 10.85 38.95
C MET A 109 -5.58 10.46 39.81
N THR A 110 -4.39 10.95 39.49
CA THR A 110 -3.17 10.84 40.31
C THR A 110 -2.56 12.21 40.53
#